data_AF-A0A4V2AZR0-F1
#
_entry.id   AF-A0A4V2AZR0-F1
#
_cell.length_a   1.000
_cell.length_b   1.000
_cell.length_c   1.000
_cell.angle_alpha   90.00
_cell.angle_beta   90.00
_cell.angle_gamma   90.00
#
_symmetry.space_group_name_H-M   'P 1'
#
loop_
_entity.id
_entity.type
_entity.pdbx_description
1 polymer ?
#
loop_
_entity_poly.entity_id
_entity_poly.type
_entity_poly.pdbx_seq_one_letter_code
_entity_poly.pdbx_strand_id
1 'polypeptide(L)' 'MRVSRLASISSSLLLLGLVAACRSEAPTDSTSPEHAAQALTAGWSAGPTMPGPRGQHATVLLGDGRVLVVAGV' A
#
# COMPACT_ATOMS: atom_id res chain seq x y z
N MET A 1 9.12 0.58 40.99
CA MET A 1 9.12 1.36 39.74
C MET A 1 10.56 1.59 39.29
N ARG A 2 11.00 1.01 38.14
CA ARG A 2 12.18 1.36 37.30
C ARG A 2 12.89 0.17 36.60
N VAL A 3 12.25 -0.99 36.44
CA VAL A 3 12.79 -2.09 35.60
C VAL A 3 11.96 -2.45 34.37
N SER A 4 10.76 -1.87 34.20
CA SER A 4 9.90 -2.08 33.02
C SER A 4 10.26 -1.21 31.79
N ARG A 5 11.18 -0.25 31.94
CA ARG A 5 11.62 0.63 30.83
C ARG A 5 12.64 -0.05 29.91
N LEU A 6 13.44 -1.01 30.40
CA LEU A 6 14.47 -1.66 29.59
C LEU A 6 13.91 -2.71 28.59
N ALA A 7 12.82 -3.41 28.95
CA ALA A 7 12.19 -4.39 28.05
C ALA A 7 11.42 -3.73 26.89
N SER A 8 10.84 -2.55 27.13
CA SER A 8 10.16 -1.74 26.10
C SER A 8 11.14 -1.18 25.06
N ILE A 9 12.36 -0.81 25.48
CA ILE A 9 13.44 -0.35 24.59
C ILE A 9 13.89 -1.49 23.66
N SER A 10 13.98 -2.74 24.16
CA SER A 10 14.31 -3.91 23.33
C SER A 10 13.27 -4.18 22.23
N SER A 11 11.97 -4.11 22.58
CA SER A 11 10.88 -4.28 21.61
C SER A 11 10.80 -3.15 20.58
N SER A 12 11.16 -1.92 20.98
CA SER A 12 11.23 -0.76 20.10
C SER A 12 12.43 -0.84 19.14
N LEU A 13 13.57 -1.35 19.62
CA LEU A 13 14.74 -1.64 18.78
C LEU A 13 14.48 -2.79 17.79
N LEU A 14 13.71 -3.81 18.19
CA LEU A 14 13.32 -4.93 17.33
C LEU A 14 12.37 -4.50 16.19
N LEU A 15 11.40 -3.63 16.48
CA LEU A 15 10.50 -3.05 15.46
C LEU A 15 11.24 -2.10 14.51
N LEU A 16 12.20 -1.30 15.00
CA LEU A 16 12.98 -0.38 14.16
C LEU A 16 14.02 -1.10 13.29
N GLY A 17 14.62 -2.18 13.79
CA GLY A 17 15.59 -3.00 13.05
C GLY A 17 14.99 -3.75 11.85
N LEU A 18 13.73 -4.19 11.93
CA LEU A 18 13.03 -4.85 10.82
C LEU A 18 12.77 -3.88 9.64
N VAL A 19 12.57 -2.59 9.92
CA VAL A 19 12.37 -1.55 8.90
C VAL A 19 13.69 -1.19 8.18
N ALA A 20 14.84 -1.43 8.79
CA ALA A 20 16.15 -1.12 8.21
C ALA A 20 16.63 -2.14 7.15
N ALA A 21 16.02 -3.33 7.07
CA ALA A 21 16.32 -4.31 6.03
C ALA A 21 15.86 -3.88 4.61
N CYS A 22 15.17 -2.74 4.49
CA CYS A 22 14.90 -2.12 3.18
C CYS A 22 16.12 -1.38 2.59
N ARG A 23 17.24 -1.26 3.32
CA ARG A 23 18.48 -0.71 2.74
C ARG A 23 19.23 -1.81 1.99
N SER A 24 18.70 -2.16 0.83
CA SER A 24 19.33 -3.06 -0.13
C SER A 24 20.71 -2.50 -0.54
N GLU A 25 21.72 -3.35 -0.45
CA GLU A 25 23.01 -3.18 -1.12
C GLU A 25 22.79 -2.92 -2.61
N ALA A 26 23.48 -1.92 -3.14
CA ALA A 26 23.46 -1.60 -4.56
C ALA A 26 24.29 -2.67 -5.32
N PRO A 27 23.72 -3.40 -6.28
CA PRO A 27 24.52 -4.19 -7.21
C PRO A 27 25.24 -3.23 -8.16
N THR A 28 26.55 -3.11 -8.02
CA THR A 28 27.40 -2.58 -9.10
C THR A 28 27.55 -3.67 -10.16
N ASP A 29 26.50 -3.87 -10.94
CA ASP A 29 26.62 -4.52 -12.24
C ASP A 29 25.98 -3.62 -13.29
N SER A 30 26.80 -3.23 -14.26
CA SER A 30 26.50 -2.29 -15.34
C SER A 30 25.57 -2.93 -16.38
N THR A 31 24.33 -3.22 -15.96
CA THR A 31 23.21 -3.46 -16.86
C THR A 31 22.34 -2.21 -16.85
N SER A 32 22.17 -1.62 -18.03
CA SER A 32 21.50 -0.34 -18.24
C SER A 32 20.15 -0.24 -17.51
N PRO A 33 19.89 0.83 -16.75
CA PRO A 33 18.58 1.13 -16.19
C PRO A 33 17.63 1.72 -17.25
N GLU A 34 17.77 1.41 -18.55
CA GLU A 34 16.85 1.87 -19.59
C GLU A 34 15.44 1.26 -19.48
N HIS A 35 15.34 0.14 -18.77
CA HIS A 35 14.08 -0.35 -18.20
C HIS A 35 14.13 -0.28 -16.67
N ALA A 36 14.65 0.82 -16.12
CA ALA A 36 14.38 1.23 -14.74
C ALA A 36 12.90 1.01 -14.54
N ALA A 37 12.57 0.10 -13.62
CA ALA A 37 11.22 -0.26 -13.24
C ALA A 37 10.36 0.99 -13.35
N GLN A 38 9.52 1.02 -14.39
CA GLN A 38 8.46 1.98 -14.45
C GLN A 38 7.61 1.63 -13.25
N ALA A 39 7.90 2.28 -12.13
CA ALA A 39 6.95 2.44 -11.08
C ALA A 39 5.80 3.15 -11.79
N LEU A 40 4.86 2.37 -12.33
CA LEU A 40 3.50 2.80 -12.43
C LEU A 40 3.21 3.25 -11.02
N THR A 41 3.38 4.55 -10.76
CA THR A 41 2.90 5.15 -9.53
C THR A 41 1.46 4.68 -9.49
N ALA A 42 1.18 3.73 -8.60
CA ALA A 42 -0.16 3.25 -8.32
C ALA A 42 -0.86 4.40 -7.59
N GLY A 43 -1.06 5.48 -8.34
CA GLY A 43 -1.70 6.69 -7.92
C GLY A 43 -3.18 6.44 -8.04
N TRP A 44 -3.90 6.87 -7.03
CA TRP A 44 -5.35 6.98 -7.13
C TRP A 44 -5.65 8.04 -8.18
N SER A 45 -6.32 7.64 -9.27
CA SER A 45 -6.95 8.57 -10.19
C SER A 45 -8.41 8.74 -9.78
N ALA A 46 -8.95 9.95 -9.92
CA ALA A 46 -10.37 10.17 -9.71
C ALA A 46 -11.16 9.38 -10.77
N GLY A 47 -12.12 8.58 -10.30
CA GLY A 47 -13.10 7.95 -11.17
C GLY A 47 -14.17 8.94 -11.66
N PRO A 48 -15.05 8.51 -12.57
CA PRO A 48 -16.22 9.29 -12.97
C PRO A 48 -17.11 9.65 -11.78
N THR A 49 -17.75 10.82 -11.84
CA THR A 49 -18.74 11.23 -10.84
C THR A 49 -19.95 10.30 -10.88
N MET A 50 -20.42 9.84 -9.72
CA MET A 50 -21.67 9.08 -9.63
C MET A 50 -22.87 10.00 -9.94
N PRO A 51 -23.95 9.47 -10.55
CA PRO A 51 -25.18 10.24 -10.83
C PRO A 51 -25.85 10.84 -9.58
N GLY A 52 -25.54 10.30 -8.40
CA GLY A 52 -25.99 10.83 -7.11
C GLY A 52 -25.08 10.32 -5.99
N PRO A 53 -25.10 10.96 -4.81
CA PRO A 53 -24.40 10.45 -3.63
C PRO A 53 -24.95 9.07 -3.28
N ARG A 54 -24.06 8.14 -2.91
CA ARG A 54 -24.44 6.80 -2.45
C ARG A 54 -23.55 6.39 -1.28
N GLY A 55 -24.16 6.07 -0.14
CA GLY A 55 -23.53 5.43 0.99
C GLY A 55 -24.05 4.00 1.17
N GLN A 56 -23.26 3.14 1.84
CA GLN A 56 -23.70 1.80 2.24
C GLN A 56 -24.19 0.90 1.08
N HIS A 57 -23.66 1.11 -0.12
CA HIS A 57 -23.99 0.32 -1.31
C HIS A 57 -23.14 -0.96 -1.37
N ALA A 58 -23.63 -1.98 -2.07
CA ALA A 58 -22.88 -3.18 -2.40
C ALA A 58 -22.34 -3.09 -3.83
N THR A 59 -21.15 -3.63 -4.07
CA THR A 59 -20.54 -3.72 -5.41
C THR A 59 -20.22 -5.17 -5.77
N VAL A 60 -20.52 -5.56 -7.01
CA VAL A 60 -20.24 -6.89 -7.55
C VAL A 60 -19.56 -6.76 -8.90
N LEU A 61 -18.42 -7.42 -9.08
CA LEU A 61 -17.73 -7.51 -10.37
C LEU A 61 -18.46 -8.51 -11.27
N LEU A 62 -18.85 -8.07 -12.46
CA LEU A 62 -19.46 -8.91 -13.48
C LEU A 62 -18.37 -9.55 -14.36
N GLY A 63 -18.70 -10.67 -15.01
CA GLY A 63 -17.75 -11.40 -15.87
C GLY A 63 -17.29 -10.65 -17.12
N ASP A 64 -17.97 -9.56 -17.48
CA ASP A 64 -17.62 -8.68 -18.60
C ASP A 64 -16.70 -7.51 -18.21
N GLY A 65 -16.27 -7.45 -16.94
CA GLY A 65 -15.39 -6.40 -16.42
C GLY A 65 -16.11 -5.14 -15.94
N ARG A 66 -17.45 -5.08 -16.02
CA ARG A 66 -18.24 -4.00 -15.42
C ARG A 66 -18.50 -4.27 -13.95
N VAL A 67 -18.81 -3.21 -13.20
CA VAL A 67 -19.19 -3.30 -11.78
C VAL A 67 -20.67 -2.98 -11.63
N LEU A 68 -21.42 -3.89 -11.02
CA LEU A 68 -22.80 -3.67 -10.61
C LEU A 68 -22.81 -3.05 -9.21
N VAL A 69 -23.47 -1.90 -9.06
CA VAL A 69 -23.66 -1.20 -7.78
C VAL A 69 -25.14 -1.23 -7.43
N VAL A 70 -25.49 -1.79 -6.27
CA VAL A 70 -26.89 -1.98 -5.83
C VAL A 70 -27.12 -1.59 -4.37
N ALA A 71 -28.38 -1.31 -4.05
CA ALA A 71 -28.84 -0.83 -2.74
C ALA A 71 -28.13 0.48 -2.31
N GLY A 72 -28.05 0.73 -1.00
CA GLY A 72 -27.53 1.97 -0.42
C GLY A 72 -28.55 3.12 -0.37
N VAL A 73 -28.14 4.21 0.26
CA VAL A 73 -28.92 5.45 0.42
C VAL A 73 -28.17 6.67 -0.10
#